data_AF-A0A073IH50-F1
#
_entry.id   AF-A0A073IH50-F1
#
_cell.length_a   1.000
_cell.length_b   1.000
_cell.length_c   1.000
_cell.angle_alpha   90.00
_cell.angle_beta   90.00
_cell.angle_gamma   90.00
#
_symmetry.space_group_name_H-M   'P 1'
#
loop_
_entity.id
_entity.type
_entity.pdbx_description
1 polymer ?
#
loop_
_entity_poly.entity_id
_entity_poly.type
_entity_poly.pdbx_seq_one_letter_code
_entity_poly.pdbx_strand_id
1 'polypeptide(L)'
;MIVLAVLYIILGFGALTALAAMILRIGTLLGQCPESSAAIRAAAVTIATGFAAIGAGGVILIGAVLPLLNDAPMVGFLAALGFAALCLGLGFTQAVGTLRAVMQDYQRKDPVAEPA
;
A
#
# COMPACT_ATOMS: atom_id res chain seq x y z
N MET A 1 -7.43 16.51 -22.35
CA MET A 1 -7.88 15.59 -21.29
C MET A 1 -7.15 14.25 -21.29
N ILE A 2 -7.05 13.57 -22.43
CA ILE A 2 -6.42 12.23 -22.52
C ILE A 2 -4.98 12.22 -21.97
N VAL A 3 -4.16 13.22 -22.31
CA VAL A 3 -2.77 13.31 -21.80
C VAL A 3 -2.70 13.38 -20.27
N LEU A 4 -3.57 14.18 -19.64
CA LEU A 4 -3.63 14.31 -18.18
C LEU A 4 -4.12 13.03 -17.51
N ALA A 5 -5.11 12.35 -18.11
CA ALA A 5 -5.59 11.07 -17.61
C ALA A 5 -4.51 9.98 -17.69
N VAL A 6 -3.75 9.92 -18.79
CA VAL A 6 -2.63 8.98 -18.93
C VAL A 6 -1.53 9.27 -17.91
N LEU A 7 -1.14 10.55 -17.74
CA LEU A 7 -0.19 10.97 -16.70
C LEU A 7 -0.66 10.56 -15.31
N TYR A 8 -1.93 10.79 -15.00
CA TYR A 8 -2.52 10.43 -13.72
C TYR A 8 -2.44 8.93 -13.46
N ILE A 9 -2.79 8.10 -14.45
CA ILE A 9 -2.71 6.64 -14.33
C ILE A 9 -1.26 6.19 -14.12
N ILE A 10 -0.30 6.72 -14.89
CA ILE A 10 1.12 6.37 -14.74
C ILE A 10 1.63 6.74 -13.35
N LEU A 11 1.35 7.96 -12.87
CA LEU A 11 1.80 8.40 -11.55
C LEU A 11 1.09 7.64 -10.42
N GLY A 12 -0.22 7.40 -10.53
CA GLY A 12 -1.01 6.68 -9.54
C GLY A 12 -0.60 5.22 -9.41
N PHE A 13 -0.50 4.49 -10.53
CA PHE A 13 0.00 3.11 -10.52
C PHE A 13 1.48 3.04 -10.16
N GLY A 14 2.29 4.02 -10.56
CA GLY A 14 3.69 4.12 -10.17
C GLY A 14 3.85 4.25 -8.65
N ALA A 15 3.07 5.14 -8.02
CA ALA A 15 3.06 5.29 -6.56
C ALA A 15 2.55 4.03 -5.86
N LEU A 16 1.46 3.43 -6.37
CA LEU A 16 0.89 2.20 -5.81
C LEU A 16 1.89 1.04 -5.85
N THR A 17 2.53 0.81 -6.99
CA THR A 17 3.52 -0.26 -7.15
C THR A 17 4.74 -0.02 -6.27
N ALA A 18 5.21 1.22 -6.16
CA ALA A 18 6.32 1.59 -5.26
C ALA A 18 5.98 1.32 -3.79
N LEU A 19 4.77 1.70 -3.34
CA LEU A 19 4.32 1.47 -1.96
C LEU A 19 4.10 -0.01 -1.66
N ALA A 20 3.50 -0.76 -2.58
CA ALA A 20 3.33 -2.21 -2.45
C ALA A 20 4.69 -2.93 -2.36
N ALA A 21 5.68 -2.52 -3.17
CA ALA A 21 7.04 -3.04 -3.09
C ALA A 21 7.71 -2.71 -1.74
N MET A 22 7.46 -1.52 -1.19
CA MET A 22 7.91 -1.17 0.16
C MET A 22 7.29 -2.05 1.25
N ILE A 23 5.98 -2.36 1.18
CA ILE A 23 5.31 -3.26 2.14
C ILE A 23 6.00 -4.64 2.12
N LEU A 24 6.24 -5.20 0.93
CA LEU A 24 6.94 -6.48 0.78
C LEU A 24 8.38 -6.42 1.34
N ARG A 25 9.12 -5.35 1.04
CA ARG A 25 10.47 -5.14 1.60
C ARG A 25 10.44 -5.10 3.14
N ILE A 26 9.49 -4.38 3.74
CA ILE A 26 9.36 -4.34 5.20
C ILE A 26 9.07 -5.75 5.74
N GLY A 27 8.17 -6.51 5.10
CA GLY A 27 7.91 -7.90 5.47
C GLY A 27 9.16 -8.78 5.42
N THR A 28 10.03 -8.60 4.41
CA THR A 28 11.29 -9.35 4.33
C THR A 28 12.31 -8.95 5.41
N LEU A 29 12.34 -7.67 5.81
CA LEU A 29 13.22 -7.18 6.86
C LEU A 29 12.76 -7.65 8.25
N LEU A 30 11.45 -7.72 8.50
CA LEU A 30 10.92 -8.21 9.78
C LEU A 30 10.99 -9.75 9.89
N GLY A 31 10.96 -10.47 8.77
CA GLY A 31 11.03 -11.94 8.73
C GLY A 31 12.46 -12.53 8.81
N GLN A 32 13.44 -11.79 9.34
CA GLN A 32 14.82 -12.29 9.47
C GLN A 32 15.00 -13.30 10.62
N CYS A 33 14.05 -13.41 11.55
CA CYS A 33 14.05 -14.47 12.57
C CYS A 33 13.55 -15.80 11.95
N PRO A 34 14.33 -16.90 12.02
CA PRO A 34 14.04 -18.15 11.31
C PRO A 34 12.71 -18.79 11.74
N GLU A 35 12.32 -18.64 13.00
CA GLU A 35 11.12 -19.27 13.57
C GLU A 35 9.81 -18.58 13.19
N SER A 36 9.84 -17.27 12.87
CA SER A 36 8.65 -16.46 12.54
C SER A 36 8.56 -16.04 11.06
N SER A 37 9.60 -16.36 10.28
CA SER A 37 9.79 -15.85 8.92
C SER A 37 8.64 -16.21 7.95
N ALA A 38 8.07 -17.40 8.06
CA ALA A 38 7.01 -17.87 7.16
C ALA A 38 5.68 -17.13 7.38
N ALA A 39 5.29 -16.96 8.65
CA ALA A 39 4.03 -16.28 9.01
C ALA A 39 4.09 -14.79 8.66
N ILE A 40 5.21 -14.11 8.96
CA ILE A 40 5.39 -12.69 8.65
C ILE A 40 5.41 -12.45 7.14
N ARG A 41 6.07 -13.32 6.35
CA ARG A 41 6.06 -13.22 4.88
C ARG A 41 4.67 -13.46 4.29
N ALA A 42 3.94 -14.46 4.78
CA ALA A 42 2.56 -14.73 4.33
C ALA A 42 1.62 -13.56 4.63
N ALA A 43 1.76 -12.95 5.82
CA ALA A 43 1.03 -11.74 6.18
C ALA A 43 1.41 -10.56 5.26
N ALA A 44 2.70 -10.35 4.98
CA ALA A 44 3.17 -9.29 4.10
C ALA A 44 2.59 -9.40 2.68
N VAL A 45 2.55 -10.60 2.11
CA VAL A 45 1.97 -10.82 0.77
C VAL A 45 0.46 -10.59 0.78
N THR A 46 -0.25 -11.07 1.80
CA THR A 46 -1.71 -10.85 1.93
C THR A 46 -2.05 -9.37 2.08
N ILE A 47 -1.29 -8.63 2.89
CA ILE A 47 -1.47 -7.18 3.08
C ILE A 47 -1.14 -6.42 1.79
N ALA A 48 -0.01 -6.74 1.15
CA ALA A 48 0.41 -6.08 -0.08
C ALA A 48 -0.58 -6.32 -1.25
N THR A 49 -1.12 -7.54 -1.37
CA THR A 49 -2.14 -7.87 -2.39
C THR A 49 -3.45 -7.13 -2.14
N GLY A 50 -3.93 -7.08 -0.89
CA GLY A 50 -5.09 -6.28 -0.53
C GLY A 50 -4.90 -4.79 -0.81
N PHE A 51 -3.75 -4.23 -0.41
CA PHE A 51 -3.40 -2.84 -0.69
C PHE A 51 -3.35 -2.55 -2.20
N ALA A 52 -2.75 -3.44 -3.00
CA ALA A 52 -2.69 -3.28 -4.44
C ALA A 52 -4.07 -3.34 -5.10
N ALA A 53 -4.92 -4.29 -4.69
CA ALA A 53 -6.27 -4.42 -5.23
C ALA A 53 -7.15 -3.20 -4.92
N ILE A 54 -7.15 -2.75 -3.66
CA ILE A 54 -7.93 -1.58 -3.22
C ILE A 54 -7.36 -0.30 -3.84
N GLY A 55 -6.03 -0.14 -3.82
CA GLY A 55 -5.37 1.01 -4.40
C GLY A 55 -5.62 1.14 -5.91
N ALA A 56 -5.60 0.03 -6.65
CA ALA A 56 -5.85 0.03 -8.09
C ALA A 56 -7.30 0.46 -8.38
N GLY A 57 -8.26 -0.07 -7.61
CA GLY A 57 -9.65 0.37 -7.68
C GLY A 57 -9.81 1.86 -7.38
N GLY A 58 -9.13 2.37 -6.35
CA GLY A 58 -9.17 3.80 -5.99
C GLY A 58 -8.59 4.71 -7.07
N VAL A 59 -7.43 4.35 -7.64
CA VAL A 59 -6.81 5.12 -8.74
C VAL A 59 -7.72 5.11 -9.98
N ILE A 60 -8.27 3.96 -10.36
CA ILE A 60 -9.19 3.87 -11.50
C ILE A 60 -10.45 4.71 -11.25
N LEU A 61 -11.05 4.61 -10.07
CA LEU A 61 -12.27 5.34 -9.72
C LEU A 61 -12.05 6.86 -9.78
N ILE A 62 -10.98 7.36 -9.16
CA ILE A 62 -10.66 8.80 -9.16
C ILE A 62 -10.34 9.27 -10.58
N GLY A 63 -9.58 8.49 -11.35
CA GLY A 63 -9.27 8.79 -12.75
C GLY A 63 -10.50 8.80 -13.66
N ALA A 64 -11.51 7.97 -13.37
CA ALA A 64 -12.76 7.95 -14.13
C ALA A 64 -13.62 9.22 -13.95
N VAL A 65 -13.42 9.96 -12.86
CA VAL A 65 -14.13 11.22 -12.58
C VAL A 65 -13.47 12.42 -13.27
N LEU A 66 -12.19 12.32 -13.65
CA LEU A 66 -11.44 13.41 -14.29
C LEU A 66 -12.13 14.04 -15.53
N PRO A 67 -12.75 13.28 -16.45
CA PRO A 67 -13.46 13.84 -17.60
C PRO A 67 -14.65 14.73 -17.25
N LEU A 68 -15.24 14.58 -16.05
CA LEU A 68 -16.35 15.42 -15.61
C LEU A 68 -15.88 16.85 -15.27
N LEU A 69 -14.59 17.07 -15.01
CA LEU A 69 -14.01 18.38 -14.65
C LEU A 69 -13.41 19.09 -15.88
N ASN A 70 -14.10 19.06 -17.01
CA ASN A 70 -13.58 19.54 -18.29
C ASN A 70 -13.35 21.06 -18.31
N ASP A 71 -14.05 21.82 -17.46
CA ASP A 71 -13.93 23.28 -17.36
C ASP A 71 -12.61 23.76 -16.74
N ALA A 72 -11.99 22.95 -15.85
CA ALA A 72 -10.77 23.32 -15.13
C ALA A 72 -9.82 22.11 -14.99
N PRO A 73 -9.22 21.66 -16.10
CA PRO A 73 -8.60 20.34 -16.16
C PRO A 73 -7.29 20.20 -15.39
N MET A 74 -6.51 21.28 -15.28
CA MET A 74 -5.29 21.27 -14.47
C MET A 74 -5.60 21.18 -12.97
N VAL A 75 -6.63 21.90 -12.52
CA VAL A 75 -7.07 21.87 -11.12
C VAL A 75 -7.64 20.49 -10.77
N GLY A 76 -8.49 19.94 -11.66
CA GLY A 76 -9.03 18.59 -11.50
C GLY A 76 -7.94 17.51 -11.45
N PHE A 77 -6.93 17.61 -12.31
CA PHE A 77 -5.78 16.71 -12.31
C PHE A 77 -4.97 16.80 -11.00
N LEU A 78 -4.60 18.01 -10.55
CA LEU A 78 -3.84 18.20 -9.30
C LEU A 78 -4.63 17.69 -8.09
N ALA A 79 -5.92 17.99 -8.03
CA ALA A 79 -6.79 17.56 -6.94
C ALA A 79 -6.92 16.03 -6.89
N ALA A 80 -7.17 15.39 -8.04
CA ALA A 80 -7.25 13.94 -8.14
C ALA A 80 -5.94 13.25 -7.78
N LEU A 81 -4.80 13.78 -8.23
CA LEU A 81 -3.48 13.23 -7.95
C LEU A 81 -3.12 13.38 -6.47
N GLY A 82 -3.36 14.56 -5.89
CA GLY A 82 -3.17 14.80 -4.46
C GLY A 82 -4.07 13.91 -3.60
N PHE A 83 -5.35 13.79 -3.97
CA PHE A 83 -6.30 12.94 -3.24
C PHE A 83 -5.91 11.46 -3.32
N ALA A 84 -5.55 10.96 -4.50
CA ALA A 84 -5.07 9.60 -4.67
C ALA A 84 -3.79 9.34 -3.86
N ALA A 85 -2.84 10.28 -3.88
CA ALA A 85 -1.61 10.17 -3.09
C ALA A 85 -1.90 10.12 -1.58
N LEU A 86 -2.83 10.94 -1.08
CA LEU A 86 -3.26 10.89 0.31
C LEU A 86 -3.91 9.54 0.66
N CYS A 87 -4.84 9.04 -0.16
CA CYS A 87 -5.47 7.74 0.06
C CYS A 87 -4.45 6.59 0.06
N LEU A 88 -3.50 6.59 -0.89
CA LEU A 88 -2.43 5.58 -0.96
C LEU A 88 -1.50 5.68 0.26
N GLY A 89 -1.16 6.89 0.69
CA GLY A 89 -0.34 7.12 1.88
C GLY A 89 -1.02 6.61 3.16
N LEU A 90 -2.30 6.90 3.35
CA LEU A 90 -3.09 6.42 4.49
C LEU A 90 -3.24 4.89 4.48
N GLY A 91 -3.50 4.29 3.31
CA GLY A 91 -3.56 2.83 3.18
C GLY A 91 -2.21 2.17 3.49
N PHE A 92 -1.10 2.80 3.08
CA PHE A 92 0.24 2.30 3.34
C PHE A 92 0.60 2.35 4.84
N THR A 93 0.28 3.45 5.54
CA THR A 93 0.56 3.55 6.98
C THR A 93 -0.25 2.51 7.77
N GLN A 94 -1.51 2.29 7.41
CA GLN A 94 -2.32 1.23 8.00
C GLN A 94 -1.74 -0.16 7.71
N ALA A 95 -1.34 -0.44 6.46
CA ALA A 95 -0.70 -1.70 6.09
C ALA A 95 0.57 -1.99 6.91
N VAL A 96 1.47 -1.01 7.03
CA VAL A 96 2.69 -1.16 7.83
C VAL A 96 2.37 -1.33 9.33
N GLY A 97 1.37 -0.61 9.84
CA GLY A 97 0.89 -0.76 11.22
C GLY A 97 0.40 -2.18 11.51
N THR A 98 -0.44 -2.74 10.63
CA THR A 98 -0.93 -4.12 10.77
C THR A 98 0.20 -5.15 10.70
N LEU A 99 1.18 -4.93 9.82
CA LEU A 99 2.31 -5.82 9.65
C LEU A 99 3.24 -5.82 10.90
N ARG A 100 3.40 -4.66 11.55
CA ARG A 100 4.09 -4.56 12.85
C ARG A 100 3.31 -5.23 13.97
N ALA A 101 1.99 -5.10 14.00
CA ALA A 101 1.16 -5.77 14.99
C ALA A 101 1.29 -7.30 14.90
N VAL A 102 1.27 -7.86 13.68
CA VAL A 102 1.49 -9.30 13.44
C VAL A 102 2.85 -9.76 13.97
N MET A 103 3.90 -8.96 13.80
CA MET A 103 5.22 -9.25 14.36
C MET A 103 5.21 -9.27 15.90
N GLN A 104 4.58 -8.26 16.52
CA GLN A 104 4.48 -8.18 17.99
C GLN A 104 3.68 -9.34 18.58
N ASP A 105 2.59 -9.75 17.93
CA ASP A 105 1.80 -10.92 18.32
C ASP A 105 2.62 -12.20 18.26
N TYR A 106 3.48 -12.34 17.24
CA TYR A 106 4.39 -13.48 17.14
C TYR A 106 5.41 -13.49 18.28
N GLN A 107 6.08 -12.37 18.55
CA GLN A 107 7.05 -12.28 19.66
C GLN A 107 6.42 -12.57 21.02
N ARG A 108 5.16 -12.17 21.22
CA ARG A 108 4.43 -12.46 22.46
C ARG A 108 4.06 -13.93 22.62
N LYS A 109 3.88 -14.64 21.50
CA LYS A 109 3.47 -16.05 21.48
C LYS A 109 4.64 -17.04 21.55
N ASP A 110 5.88 -16.57 21.67
CA ASP A 110 7.06 -17.39 21.99
C ASP A 110 7.25 -17.50 23.53
N PRO A 111 6.78 -18.57 24.20
CA PRO A 111 7.07 -18.83 25.62
C PRO A 111 8.42 -19.52 25.89
N VAL A 112 9.32 -19.67 24.90
CA VAL A 112 10.56 -20.45 25.07
C VAL A 112 11.80 -19.56 25.15
N ALA A 113 11.97 -18.93 26.31
CA ALA A 113 13.28 -18.52 26.82
C ALA A 113 13.36 -18.72 28.35
N GLU A 114 12.66 -19.72 28.88
CA GLU A 114 12.88 -20.20 30.24
C GLU A 114 13.88 -21.38 30.14
N PRO A 115 15.15 -21.20 30.52
CA PRO A 115 16.12 -22.29 30.54
C PRO A 115 15.75 -23.27 31.65
N ALA A 116 15.40 -24.50 31.27
CA ALA A 116 15.33 -25.66 32.16
C ALA A 116 16.74 -26.22 32.41
#